data_AF-A0A4Q6XRK1-F1
#
_entry.id   AF-A0A4Q6XRK1-F1
#
_cell.length_a   1.000
_cell.length_b   1.000
_cell.length_c   1.000
_cell.angle_alpha   90.00
_cell.angle_beta   90.00
_cell.angle_gamma   90.00
#
_symmetry.space_group_name_H-M   'P 1'
#
loop_
_entity.id
_entity.type
_entity.pdbx_description
1 polymer ?
#
loop_
_entity_poly.entity_id
_entity_poly.type
_entity_poly.pdbx_seq_one_letter_code
_entity_poly.pdbx_strand_id
1 'polypeptide(L)'
;MKKALSLAVLFAGISLATFAQEQKETDHTFKRERKHPRMEKKITNRTPEEMAKVKTDHLDKRLKFTDAQRAEVYAVQLEQAKRVVVHRDEMKKMQSKWREEMKGSQEKMEKILTPEQKEQLKESYAQHRKGKAKGPRGEFRKKGTIERQVPATESTEG
;
A
#
# COMPACT_ATOMS: atom_id res chain seq x y z
N MET A 1 -9.69 -3.69 85.91
CA MET A 1 -8.75 -4.78 86.26
C MET A 1 -8.82 -5.86 85.19
N LYS A 2 -7.65 -6.23 84.65
CA LYS A 2 -7.37 -7.49 83.94
C LYS A 2 -8.00 -7.61 82.54
N LYS A 3 -7.38 -8.14 81.49
CA LYS A 3 -6.04 -8.63 81.11
C LYS A 3 -6.24 -9.13 79.67
N ALA A 4 -5.14 -9.28 78.93
CA ALA A 4 -4.98 -10.13 77.75
C ALA A 4 -5.44 -9.55 76.40
N LEU A 5 -4.79 -9.81 75.29
CA LEU A 5 -3.42 -10.22 74.95
C LEU A 5 -3.36 -10.02 73.42
N SER A 6 -2.18 -9.65 72.93
CA SER A 6 -1.81 -9.55 71.52
C SER A 6 -2.26 -10.75 70.69
N LEU A 7 -2.75 -10.51 69.47
CA LEU A 7 -2.63 -11.46 68.37
C LEU A 7 -2.35 -10.69 67.07
N ALA A 8 -1.08 -10.70 66.68
CA ALA A 8 -0.62 -10.25 65.38
C ALA A 8 -0.95 -11.33 64.34
N VAL A 9 -1.64 -10.96 63.25
CA VAL A 9 -1.56 -11.67 61.98
C VAL A 9 -1.40 -10.64 60.87
N LEU A 10 -0.19 -10.63 60.32
CA LEU A 10 0.15 -10.13 59.00
C LEU A 10 -0.81 -10.68 57.96
N PHE A 11 -1.62 -9.82 57.35
CA PHE A 11 -2.03 -10.01 55.96
C PHE A 11 -1.54 -8.83 55.14
N ALA A 12 -0.50 -9.14 54.39
CA ALA A 12 0.02 -8.37 53.28
C ALA A 12 -1.02 -8.21 52.18
N GLY A 13 -0.93 -7.09 51.44
CA GLY A 13 -1.76 -6.80 50.26
C GLY A 13 -3.08 -6.17 50.68
N ILE A 14 -3.43 -4.96 50.23
CA ILE A 14 -3.51 -4.59 48.82
C ILE A 14 -3.09 -3.12 48.71
N SER A 15 -1.81 -2.87 48.43
CA SER A 15 -1.43 -1.65 47.73
C SER A 15 -1.93 -1.84 46.30
N LEU A 16 -3.09 -1.28 45.99
CA LEU A 16 -3.61 -1.20 44.63
C LEU A 16 -2.58 -0.39 43.84
N ALA A 17 -1.67 -1.09 43.15
CA ALA A 17 -0.62 -0.50 42.36
C ALA A 17 -1.26 0.51 41.41
N THR A 18 -0.91 1.77 41.64
CA THR A 18 -1.10 2.86 40.71
C THR A 18 -0.56 2.45 39.36
N PHE A 19 -1.35 2.79 38.36
CA PHE A 19 -1.23 2.51 36.94
C PHE A 19 0.18 2.83 36.38
N ALA A 20 1.13 1.93 36.58
CA ALA A 20 2.39 1.90 35.85
C ALA A 20 2.18 0.98 34.64
N GLN A 21 1.34 1.43 33.71
CA GLN A 21 1.42 0.94 32.35
C GLN A 21 2.71 1.55 31.77
N GLU A 22 3.79 0.84 32.08
CA GLU A 22 5.10 0.89 31.47
C GLU A 22 4.97 1.38 30.02
N GLN A 23 5.59 2.53 29.76
CA GLN A 23 5.89 3.01 28.42
C GLN A 23 6.79 1.97 27.75
N LYS A 24 6.20 0.87 27.28
CA LYS A 24 6.75 0.17 26.14
C LYS A 24 6.48 1.09 24.97
N GLU A 25 7.49 1.90 24.67
CA GLU A 25 7.77 2.39 23.32
C GLU A 25 7.81 1.16 22.42
N THR A 26 6.61 0.71 22.05
CA THR A 26 6.43 -0.16 20.93
C THR A 26 6.67 0.76 19.75
N ASP A 27 7.94 0.83 19.36
CA ASP A 27 8.35 1.37 18.08
C ASP A 27 7.56 0.60 17.02
N HIS A 28 6.40 1.14 16.67
CA HIS A 28 5.51 0.61 15.67
C HIS A 28 6.16 0.85 14.31
N THR A 29 7.27 0.16 14.04
CA THR A 29 7.73 -0.12 12.68
C THR A 29 6.76 -1.11 12.04
N PHE A 30 5.48 -0.72 11.93
CA PHE A 30 4.52 -1.28 11.00
C PHE A 30 4.92 -0.88 9.57
N LYS A 31 6.13 -1.27 9.14
CA LYS A 31 6.39 -1.56 7.74
C LYS A 31 5.56 -2.80 7.45
N ARG A 32 4.27 -2.60 7.14
CA ARG A 32 3.49 -3.63 6.44
C ARG A 32 4.32 -3.98 5.22
N GLU A 33 4.98 -5.13 5.24
CA GLU A 33 5.48 -5.75 4.04
C GLU A 33 4.30 -5.81 3.09
N ARG A 34 4.34 -4.95 2.07
CA ARG A 34 3.31 -4.92 1.05
C ARG A 34 3.37 -6.29 0.39
N LYS A 35 2.44 -7.19 0.73
CA LYS A 35 2.38 -8.59 0.26
C LYS A 35 2.42 -8.79 -1.26
N HIS A 36 2.39 -7.71 -2.04
CA HIS A 36 2.73 -7.75 -3.45
C HIS A 36 3.72 -6.62 -3.76
N PRO A 37 4.95 -6.92 -4.24
CA PRO A 37 5.70 -5.90 -4.95
C PRO A 37 4.79 -5.46 -6.09
N ARG A 38 4.47 -4.16 -6.14
CA ARG A 38 3.77 -3.55 -7.27
C ARG A 38 4.47 -4.01 -8.55
N MET A 39 3.90 -4.97 -9.28
CA MET A 39 4.44 -5.39 -10.58
C MET A 39 4.50 -4.21 -11.55
N GLU A 40 3.77 -3.11 -11.27
CA GLU A 40 3.91 -1.81 -11.93
C GLU A 40 5.37 -1.35 -12.04
N LYS A 41 6.20 -1.54 -11.00
CA LYS A 41 7.61 -1.10 -11.02
C LYS A 41 8.47 -1.84 -12.05
N LYS A 42 8.10 -3.06 -12.45
CA LYS A 42 8.86 -3.84 -13.45
C LYS A 42 8.52 -3.43 -14.89
N ILE A 43 7.40 -2.76 -15.12
CA ILE A 43 7.00 -2.29 -16.45
C ILE A 43 7.56 -0.89 -16.71
N THR A 44 7.70 -0.07 -15.66
CA THR A 44 8.15 1.33 -15.78
C THR A 44 9.59 1.50 -16.24
N ASN A 45 10.43 0.46 -16.28
CA ASN A 45 11.86 0.55 -16.63
C ASN A 45 12.22 -0.19 -17.92
N ARG A 46 11.25 -0.75 -18.65
CA ARG A 46 11.53 -1.46 -19.89
C ARG A 46 11.93 -0.51 -21.00
N THR A 47 12.76 -1.00 -21.92
CA THR A 47 13.07 -0.29 -23.16
C THR A 47 11.85 -0.32 -24.10
N PRO A 48 11.72 0.61 -25.06
CA PRO A 48 10.66 0.57 -26.06
C PRO A 48 10.60 -0.75 -26.83
N GLU A 49 11.76 -1.35 -27.13
CA GLU A 49 11.89 -2.61 -27.85
C GLU A 49 11.39 -3.80 -27.03
N GLU A 50 11.77 -3.88 -25.75
CA GLU A 50 11.26 -4.90 -24.84
C GLU A 50 9.75 -4.79 -24.67
N MET A 51 9.23 -3.55 -24.57
CA MET A 51 7.79 -3.31 -24.50
C MET A 51 7.08 -3.76 -25.77
N ALA A 52 7.64 -3.44 -26.93
CA ALA A 52 7.09 -3.82 -28.23
C ALA A 52 7.08 -5.34 -28.39
N LYS A 53 8.17 -6.02 -28.04
CA LYS A 53 8.28 -7.48 -28.08
C LYS A 53 7.25 -8.13 -27.16
N VAL A 54 7.18 -7.73 -25.90
CA VAL A 54 6.20 -8.30 -24.95
C VAL A 54 4.75 -8.08 -25.41
N LYS A 55 4.43 -6.91 -25.97
CA LYS A 55 3.09 -6.65 -26.51
C LYS A 55 2.79 -7.51 -27.72
N THR A 56 3.77 -7.66 -28.63
CA THR A 56 3.64 -8.48 -29.83
C THR A 56 3.47 -9.95 -29.44
N ASP A 57 4.32 -10.49 -28.57
CA ASP A 57 4.23 -11.87 -28.06
C ASP A 57 2.88 -12.12 -27.36
N HIS A 58 2.34 -11.13 -26.66
CA HIS A 58 1.04 -11.26 -26.00
C HIS A 58 -0.13 -11.33 -26.98
N LEU A 59 -0.08 -10.53 -28.05
CA LEU A 59 -1.08 -10.55 -29.12
C LEU A 59 -0.96 -11.84 -29.93
N ASP A 60 0.27 -12.26 -30.23
CA ASP A 60 0.56 -13.48 -30.97
C ASP A 60 0.03 -14.74 -30.26
N LYS A 61 0.13 -14.81 -28.93
CA LYS A 61 -0.47 -15.91 -28.16
C LYS A 61 -1.98 -16.05 -28.34
N ARG A 62 -2.68 -14.95 -28.65
CA ARG A 62 -4.14 -14.93 -28.81
C ARG A 62 -4.57 -15.10 -30.26
N LEU A 63 -3.82 -14.51 -31.18
CA LEU A 63 -4.21 -14.36 -32.59
C LEU A 63 -3.38 -15.22 -33.55
N LYS A 64 -2.26 -15.79 -33.09
CA LYS A 64 -1.33 -16.67 -33.83
C LYS A 64 -0.93 -16.07 -35.17
N PHE A 65 -0.06 -15.06 -35.14
CA PHE A 65 0.34 -14.37 -36.36
C PHE A 65 1.26 -15.23 -37.22
N THR A 66 1.22 -14.97 -38.52
CA THR A 66 2.31 -15.37 -39.44
C THR A 66 3.54 -14.50 -39.18
N ASP A 67 4.73 -14.94 -39.64
CA ASP A 67 5.97 -14.19 -39.41
C ASP A 67 5.95 -12.79 -40.05
N ALA A 68 5.33 -12.66 -41.24
CA ALA A 68 5.14 -11.37 -41.91
C ALA A 68 4.26 -10.43 -41.07
N GLN A 69 3.11 -10.92 -40.59
CA GLN A 69 2.23 -10.14 -39.73
C GLN A 69 2.90 -9.78 -38.39
N ARG A 70 3.68 -10.69 -37.82
CA ARG A 70 4.40 -10.42 -36.57
C ARG A 70 5.39 -9.26 -36.72
N ALA A 71 6.09 -9.17 -37.86
CA ALA A 71 7.00 -8.07 -38.14
C ALA A 71 6.28 -6.71 -38.23
N GLU A 72 5.15 -6.67 -38.94
CA GLU A 72 4.33 -5.44 -39.06
C GLU A 72 3.73 -5.03 -37.71
N VAL A 73 3.17 -5.97 -36.96
CA VAL A 73 2.60 -5.74 -35.62
C VAL A 73 3.68 -5.26 -34.66
N TYR A 74 4.90 -5.82 -34.74
CA TYR A 74 6.03 -5.37 -33.94
C TYR A 74 6.42 -3.92 -34.24
N ALA A 75 6.46 -3.53 -35.52
CA ALA A 75 6.79 -2.16 -35.92
C ALA A 75 5.77 -1.15 -35.34
N VAL A 76 4.48 -1.46 -35.42
CA VAL A 76 3.42 -0.63 -34.82
C VAL A 76 3.59 -0.53 -33.30
N GLN A 77 3.91 -1.66 -32.65
CA GLN A 77 4.06 -1.72 -31.19
C GLN A 77 5.31 -0.98 -30.71
N LEU A 78 6.36 -0.93 -31.53
CA LEU A 78 7.57 -0.16 -31.26
C LEU A 78 7.29 1.33 -31.31
N GLU A 79 6.55 1.82 -32.31
CA GLU A 79 6.19 3.22 -32.39
C GLU A 79 5.34 3.65 -31.18
N GLN A 80 4.34 2.84 -30.82
CA GLN A 80 3.54 3.08 -29.62
C GLN A 80 4.39 3.08 -28.34
N ALA A 81 5.34 2.14 -28.22
CA ALA A 81 6.21 2.06 -27.06
C ALA A 81 7.10 3.29 -26.92
N LYS A 82 7.63 3.83 -28.03
CA LYS A 82 8.37 5.10 -28.04
C LYS A 82 7.52 6.26 -27.52
N ARG A 83 6.28 6.40 -28.00
CA ARG A 83 5.34 7.43 -27.52
C ARG A 83 5.07 7.31 -26.02
N VAL A 84 4.90 6.09 -25.51
CA VAL A 84 4.70 5.84 -24.08
C VAL A 84 5.92 6.27 -23.25
N VAL A 85 7.15 6.02 -23.72
CA VAL A 85 8.36 6.43 -23.01
C VAL A 85 8.47 7.96 -22.94
N VAL A 86 8.23 8.66 -24.06
CA VAL A 86 8.21 10.13 -24.09
C VAL A 86 7.20 10.67 -23.09
N HIS A 87 5.95 10.19 -23.16
CA HIS A 87 4.89 10.63 -22.25
C HIS A 87 5.21 10.34 -20.78
N ARG A 88 5.81 9.17 -20.49
CA ARG A 88 6.23 8.81 -19.13
C ARG A 88 7.27 9.80 -18.60
N ASP A 89 8.23 10.19 -19.42
CA ASP A 89 9.31 11.07 -18.99
C ASP A 89 8.83 12.53 -18.87
N GLU A 90 7.88 12.97 -19.69
CA GLU A 90 7.14 14.23 -19.49
C GLU A 90 6.39 14.24 -18.16
N MET A 91 5.64 13.17 -17.87
CA MET A 91 4.88 13.05 -16.62
C MET A 91 5.80 13.02 -15.40
N LYS A 92 6.97 12.40 -15.49
CA LYS A 92 7.98 12.45 -14.41
C LYS A 92 8.44 13.88 -14.13
N LYS A 93 8.72 14.66 -15.19
CA LYS A 93 9.13 16.08 -15.05
C LYS A 93 8.01 16.94 -14.47
N MET A 94 6.76 16.74 -14.92
CA MET A 94 5.61 17.45 -14.35
C MET A 94 5.41 17.08 -12.88
N GLN A 95 5.55 15.80 -12.54
CA GLN A 95 5.43 15.34 -11.17
C GLN A 95 6.56 15.87 -10.26
N SER A 96 7.79 16.00 -10.76
CA SER A 96 8.89 16.57 -9.97
C SER A 96 8.65 18.05 -9.68
N LYS A 97 8.27 18.84 -10.70
CA LYS A 97 7.91 20.26 -10.53
C LYS A 97 6.78 20.45 -9.52
N TRP A 98 5.71 19.67 -9.67
CA TRP A 98 4.59 19.72 -8.73
C TRP A 98 5.00 19.38 -7.29
N ARG A 99 5.91 18.42 -7.09
CA ARG A 99 6.44 18.10 -5.75
C ARG A 99 7.26 19.24 -5.17
N GLU A 100 8.05 19.92 -5.98
CA GLU A 100 8.83 21.08 -5.56
C GLU A 100 7.93 22.26 -5.18
N GLU A 101 6.92 22.57 -6.01
CA GLU A 101 5.92 23.58 -5.71
C GLU A 101 5.16 23.28 -4.40
N MET A 102 4.77 22.02 -4.20
CA MET A 102 4.11 21.59 -2.96
C MET A 102 5.01 21.74 -1.73
N LYS A 103 6.30 21.38 -1.84
CA LYS A 103 7.28 21.60 -0.76
C LYS A 103 7.42 23.09 -0.45
N GLY A 104 7.59 23.93 -1.47
CA GLY A 104 7.70 25.38 -1.27
C GLY A 104 6.44 25.98 -0.64
N SER A 105 5.26 25.51 -1.04
CA SER A 105 3.99 25.91 -0.41
C SER A 105 3.88 25.42 1.04
N GLN A 106 4.35 24.22 1.34
CA GLN A 106 4.38 23.68 2.70
C GLN A 106 5.30 24.49 3.60
N GLU A 107 6.52 24.81 3.15
CA GLU A 107 7.46 25.65 3.90
C GLU A 107 6.90 27.05 4.19
N LYS A 108 6.21 27.67 3.21
CA LYS A 108 5.52 28.94 3.41
C LYS A 108 4.42 28.82 4.47
N MET A 109 3.62 27.76 4.41
CA MET A 109 2.57 27.49 5.39
C MET A 109 3.15 27.26 6.79
N GLU A 110 4.23 26.50 6.91
CA GLU A 110 4.90 26.23 8.18
C GLU A 110 5.47 27.50 8.85
N LYS A 111 5.80 28.54 8.09
CA LYS A 111 6.22 29.83 8.66
C LYS A 111 5.07 30.64 9.24
N ILE A 112 3.83 30.43 8.78
CA ILE A 112 2.64 31.19 9.20
C ILE A 112 1.96 30.52 10.40
N LEU A 113 1.94 29.18 10.45
CA LEU A 113 1.21 28.44 11.48
C LEU A 113 1.89 28.47 12.84
N THR A 114 1.08 28.53 13.91
CA THR A 114 1.55 28.30 15.28
C THR A 114 1.92 26.82 15.50
N PRO A 115 2.71 26.49 16.54
CA PRO A 115 3.07 25.09 16.82
C PRO A 115 1.86 24.16 16.98
N GLU A 116 0.83 24.59 17.70
CA GLU A 116 -0.40 23.83 17.91
C GLU A 116 -1.16 23.58 16.59
N GLN A 117 -1.24 24.59 15.73
CA GLN A 117 -1.88 24.46 14.41
C GLN A 117 -1.12 23.51 13.49
N LYS A 118 0.22 23.44 13.60
CA LYS A 118 1.03 22.46 12.86
C LYS A 118 0.74 21.04 13.28
N GLU A 119 0.56 20.80 14.58
CA GLU A 119 0.21 19.47 15.09
C GLU A 119 -1.18 19.03 14.62
N GLN A 120 -2.17 19.92 14.71
CA GLN A 120 -3.53 19.67 14.19
C GLN A 120 -3.50 19.36 12.68
N LEU A 121 -2.71 20.11 11.91
CA LEU A 121 -2.56 19.87 10.47
C LEU A 121 -1.92 18.50 10.18
N LYS A 122 -0.84 18.14 10.89
CA LYS A 122 -0.19 16.82 10.78
C LYS A 122 -1.15 15.68 11.12
N GLU A 123 -1.92 15.83 12.19
CA GLU A 123 -2.93 14.85 12.59
C GLU A 123 -4.01 14.72 11.51
N SER A 124 -4.50 15.84 10.97
CA SER A 124 -5.49 15.82 9.89
C SER A 124 -4.98 15.03 8.68
N TYR A 125 -3.72 15.21 8.26
CA TYR A 125 -3.13 14.44 7.17
C TYR A 125 -3.00 12.96 7.49
N ALA A 126 -2.66 12.61 8.73
CA ALA A 126 -2.59 11.22 9.18
C ALA A 126 -3.97 10.54 9.16
N GLN A 127 -5.02 11.24 9.58
CA GLN A 127 -6.40 10.73 9.55
C GLN A 127 -6.89 10.52 8.11
N HIS A 128 -6.66 11.49 7.22
CA HIS A 128 -7.01 11.36 5.80
C HIS A 128 -6.30 10.17 5.14
N ARG A 129 -5.03 9.91 5.51
CA ARG A 129 -4.28 8.76 5.00
C ARG A 129 -4.83 7.42 5.50
N LYS A 130 -5.35 7.37 6.74
CA LYS A 130 -6.02 6.18 7.31
C LYS A 130 -7.39 5.93 6.66
N GLY A 131 -8.16 6.98 6.34
CA GLY A 131 -9.47 6.88 5.68
C GLY A 131 -9.42 6.29 4.26
N LYS A 132 -8.34 6.54 3.49
CA LYS A 132 -8.18 5.95 2.14
C LYS A 132 -7.95 4.44 2.13
N ALA A 133 -7.68 3.80 3.26
CA ALA A 133 -7.62 2.34 3.38
C ALA A 133 -9.02 1.69 3.46
N LYS A 134 -10.08 2.47 3.71
CA LYS A 134 -11.46 2.00 3.93
C LYS A 134 -12.48 2.60 2.94
N GLY A 135 -12.07 2.96 1.72
CA GLY A 135 -13.04 3.33 0.68
C GLY A 135 -13.78 2.11 0.11
N PRO A 136 -14.89 2.28 -0.62
CA PRO A 136 -15.71 1.19 -1.18
C PRO A 136 -14.92 0.22 -2.10
N ARG A 137 -13.77 0.65 -2.63
CA ARG A 137 -12.82 -0.21 -3.36
C ARG A 137 -12.09 -1.25 -2.50
N GLY A 138 -11.99 -1.04 -1.18
CA GLY A 138 -11.38 -1.96 -0.22
C GLY A 138 -12.34 -3.08 0.20
N GLU A 139 -13.63 -2.79 0.31
CA GLU A 139 -14.67 -3.79 0.64
C GLU A 139 -14.98 -4.71 -0.54
N PHE A 140 -15.00 -4.19 -1.77
CA PHE A 140 -15.20 -5.01 -2.97
C PHE A 140 -14.15 -6.11 -3.14
N ARG A 141 -12.92 -5.87 -2.66
CA ARG A 141 -11.84 -6.88 -2.72
C ARG A 141 -11.96 -8.00 -1.69
N LYS A 142 -12.66 -7.78 -0.57
CA LYS A 142 -12.92 -8.84 0.41
C LYS A 142 -14.06 -9.76 -0.03
N LYS A 143 -15.03 -9.24 -0.79
CA LYS A 143 -16.21 -9.98 -1.25
C LYS A 143 -15.96 -10.88 -2.48
N GLY A 144 -14.81 -10.79 -3.13
CA GLY A 144 -14.43 -11.62 -4.28
C GLY A 144 -13.89 -13.02 -3.93
N THR A 145 -13.65 -13.30 -2.65
CA THR A 145 -13.35 -14.64 -2.11
C THR A 145 -14.63 -15.24 -1.50
N ILE A 146 -15.68 -15.35 -2.32
CA ILE A 146 -16.75 -16.31 -2.05
C ILE A 146 -16.40 -17.52 -2.91
N GLU A 147 -15.84 -18.51 -2.21
CA GLU A 147 -15.83 -19.94 -2.53
C GLU A 147 -16.37 -20.30 -3.93
N ARG A 148 -15.46 -20.46 -4.89
CA ARG A 148 -15.76 -21.22 -6.10
C ARG A 148 -15.82 -22.68 -5.67
N GLN A 149 -16.95 -23.11 -5.10
CA GLN A 149 -17.24 -24.53 -4.90
C GLN A 149 -17.25 -25.16 -6.30
N VAL A 150 -16.18 -25.86 -6.62
CA VAL A 150 -16.15 -26.75 -7.78
C VAL A 150 -17.01 -27.95 -7.37
N PRO A 151 -18.15 -28.24 -8.02
CA PRO A 151 -18.84 -29.48 -7.73
C PRO A 151 -17.90 -30.63 -8.10
N ALA A 152 -17.58 -31.48 -7.13
CA ALA A 152 -16.90 -32.73 -7.38
C ALA A 152 -17.80 -33.53 -8.33
N THR A 153 -17.36 -33.73 -9.57
CA THR A 153 -17.95 -34.72 -10.44
C THR A 153 -17.64 -36.08 -9.83
N GLU A 154 -18.64 -36.68 -9.19
CA GLU A 154 -18.63 -38.10 -8.85
C GLU A 154 -18.48 -38.88 -10.15
N SER A 155 -17.27 -39.37 -10.40
CA SER A 155 -17.03 -40.51 -11.27
C SER A 155 -17.58 -41.74 -10.56
N THR A 156 -18.83 -42.08 -10.83
CA THR A 156 -19.36 -43.42 -10.59
C THR A 156 -19.14 -44.24 -11.85
N GLU A 157 -18.34 -45.29 -11.68
CA GLU A 157 -18.10 -46.34 -12.65
C GLU A 157 -19.41 -47.04 -13.01
N GLY A 158 -19.56 -47.40 -14.29
CA GLY A 158 -20.62 -48.21 -14.85
C GLY A 158 -20.25 -48.64 -16.26
#